data_AF-A0A5J4KYN4-F1
#
_entry.id   AF-A0A5J4KYN4-F1
#
_cell.length_a   1.000
_cell.length_b   1.000
_cell.length_c   1.000
_cell.angle_alpha   90.00
_cell.angle_beta   90.00
_cell.angle_gamma   90.00
#
_symmetry.space_group_name_H-M   'P 1'
#
loop_
_entity.id
_entity.type
_entity.pdbx_description
1 polymer ?
#
loop_
_entity_poly.entity_id
_entity_poly.type
_entity_poly.pdbx_seq_one_letter_code
_entity_poly.pdbx_strand_id
1 'polypeptide(L)'
;MKCERCQINLARVRIDHANNGQAASSFLCSFCLRELISQGNTADAFPLNDTHNASSPVHEKEQMPKIEPPKAPSSTPTLDHYGRDLTLEAAKGKLDPTVQRDHILRRLITVLGDGRKIIRS
;
A
#
# COMPACT_ATOMS: atom_id res chain seq x y z
N MET A 1 -19.63 10.11 14.50
CA MET A 1 -20.01 11.17 13.52
C MET A 1 -19.72 10.69 12.10
N LYS A 2 -20.47 11.18 11.10
CA LYS A 2 -20.20 10.91 9.68
C LYS A 2 -19.11 11.87 9.16
N CYS A 3 -18.46 11.49 8.08
CA CYS A 3 -17.43 12.29 7.41
C CYS A 3 -18.02 13.59 6.87
N GLU A 4 -17.38 14.72 7.15
CA GLU A 4 -17.83 16.04 6.70
C GLU A 4 -17.78 16.21 5.18
N ARG A 5 -16.85 15.52 4.51
CA ARG A 5 -16.64 15.65 3.06
C ARG A 5 -17.63 14.84 2.23
N CYS A 6 -17.87 13.57 2.57
CA CYS A 6 -18.75 12.70 1.78
C CYS A 6 -20.08 12.37 2.46
N GLN A 7 -20.24 12.63 3.76
CA GLN A 7 -21.45 12.35 4.57
C GLN A 7 -22.00 10.91 4.53
N ILE A 8 -21.29 9.99 3.88
CA ILE A 8 -21.68 8.58 3.74
C ILE A 8 -20.98 7.72 4.79
N ASN A 9 -19.66 7.88 4.89
CA ASN A 9 -18.81 7.04 5.75
C ASN A 9 -18.67 7.62 7.15
N LEU A 10 -18.42 6.76 8.15
CA LEU A 10 -18.07 7.22 9.50
C LEU A 10 -16.72 7.94 9.50
N ALA A 11 -16.66 9.08 10.19
CA ALA A 11 -15.40 9.78 10.41
C ALA A 11 -14.56 9.02 11.43
N ARG A 12 -13.30 8.74 11.07
CA ARG A 12 -12.34 8.03 11.93
C ARG A 12 -11.06 8.83 12.17
N VAL A 13 -10.86 9.90 11.40
CA VAL A 13 -9.65 10.74 11.48
C VAL A 13 -10.08 12.18 11.66
N ARG A 14 -9.42 12.88 12.58
CA ARG A 14 -9.55 14.32 12.81
C ARG A 14 -8.33 15.01 12.21
N ILE A 15 -8.54 16.09 11.47
CA ILE A 15 -7.47 16.92 10.92
C ILE A 15 -7.64 18.33 11.48
N ASP A 16 -6.62 18.83 12.17
CA ASP A 16 -6.57 20.22 12.59
C ASP A 16 -5.91 21.05 11.47
N HIS A 17 -6.57 22.11 11.03
CA HIS A 17 -6.11 23.04 10.01
C HIS A 17 -6.26 24.48 10.50
N ALA A 18 -5.23 25.30 10.27
CA ALA A 18 -5.27 26.72 10.61
C ALA A 18 -5.73 27.52 9.38
N ASN A 19 -6.87 28.19 9.47
CA ASN A 19 -7.33 29.13 8.45
C ASN A 19 -7.35 30.53 9.07
N ASN A 20 -6.59 31.48 8.50
CA ASN A 20 -6.47 32.86 8.98
C ASN A 20 -6.22 32.98 10.50
N GLY A 21 -5.33 32.14 11.04
CA GLY A 21 -4.95 32.16 12.47
C GLY A 21 -5.95 31.50 13.42
N GLN A 22 -7.09 31.00 12.93
CA GLN A 22 -8.02 30.20 13.72
C GLN A 22 -7.79 28.71 13.44
N ALA A 23 -7.51 27.95 14.50
CA ALA A 23 -7.40 26.50 14.41
C ALA A 23 -8.80 25.89 14.33
N ALA A 24 -9.11 25.27 13.18
CA ALA A 24 -10.35 24.56 12.94
C ALA A 24 -10.05 23.06 12.77
N SER A 25 -10.97 22.20 13.21
CA SER A 25 -10.79 20.75 13.12
C SER A 25 -11.88 20.14 12.25
N SER A 26 -11.51 19.34 11.25
CA SER A 26 -12.43 18.60 10.40
C SER A 26 -12.34 17.09 10.64
N PHE A 27 -13.47 16.40 10.50
CA PHE A 27 -13.60 14.96 10.72
C PHE A 27 -13.85 14.21 9.41
N LEU A 28 -12.88 13.39 8.98
CA LEU A 28 -12.90 12.69 7.70
C LEU A 28 -12.86 11.15 7.82
N CYS A 29 -13.32 10.48 6.77
CA CYS A 29 -13.11 9.04 6.57
C CYS A 29 -11.76 8.77 5.89
N SER A 30 -11.28 7.54 5.94
CA SER A 30 -9.97 7.14 5.38
C SER A 30 -9.84 7.38 3.88
N PHE A 31 -10.93 7.25 3.12
CA PHE A 31 -10.92 7.47 1.68
C PHE A 31 -10.77 8.97 1.34
N CYS A 32 -11.65 9.81 1.89
CA CYS A 32 -11.59 11.26 1.68
C CYS A 32 -10.31 11.89 2.24
N LEU A 33 -9.73 11.31 3.29
CA LEU A 33 -8.42 11.72 3.81
C LEU A 33 -7.31 11.46 2.78
N ARG A 34 -7.22 10.26 2.22
CA ARG A 34 -6.19 9.93 1.23
C ARG A 34 -6.29 10.80 -0.01
N GLU A 35 -7.51 11.05 -0.46
CA GLU A 35 -7.76 11.95 -1.60
C GLU A 35 -7.32 13.38 -1.28
N LEU A 36 -7.58 13.88 -0.06
CA LEU A 36 -7.11 15.19 0.39
C LEU A 36 -5.57 15.27 0.43
N ILE A 37 -4.90 14.22 0.95
CA ILE A 37 -3.43 14.14 0.99
C ILE A 37 -2.85 14.04 -0.43
N SER A 38 -3.51 13.30 -1.33
CA SER A 38 -3.06 13.12 -2.71
C SER A 38 -3.27 14.36 -3.59
N GLN A 39 -4.27 15.20 -3.27
CA GLN A 39 -4.51 16.48 -3.95
C GLN A 39 -3.75 17.64 -3.29
N GLY A 40 -3.21 17.41 -2.08
CA GLY A 40 -2.35 18.35 -1.36
C GLY A 40 -0.98 18.46 -2.03
N ASN A 41 -0.90 19.42 -2.95
CA ASN A 41 0.33 19.94 -3.52
C ASN A 41 1.39 20.13 -2.42
N THR A 42 2.60 19.62 -2.65
CA THR A 42 3.76 19.74 -1.77
C THR A 42 4.14 21.20 -1.57
N ALA A 43 3.61 21.84 -0.54
CA ALA A 43 4.08 23.14 -0.09
C ALA A 43 3.80 23.27 1.41
N ASP A 44 4.90 23.24 2.16
CA ASP A 44 5.09 23.83 3.48
C ASP A 44 4.72 23.04 4.75
N ALA A 45 5.80 22.54 5.38
CA ALA A 45 6.14 22.71 6.79
C ALA A 45 5.60 21.70 7.83
N PHE A 46 6.36 20.61 8.01
CA PHE A 46 6.75 20.17 9.36
C PHE A 46 8.25 20.44 9.55
N PRO A 47 8.68 21.09 10.65
CA PRO A 47 10.09 21.28 10.93
C PRO A 47 10.63 20.00 11.57
N LEU A 48 11.16 19.08 10.74
CA LEU A 48 12.06 18.05 11.22
C LEU A 48 13.48 18.61 11.15
N ASN A 49 13.94 19.09 12.30
CA ASN A 49 15.36 19.34 12.54
C ASN A 49 16.02 18.00 12.84
N ASP A 50 16.74 17.42 11.87
CA ASP A 50 17.85 16.52 12.15
C ASP A 50 18.91 16.66 11.05
N THR A 51 19.87 17.54 11.34
CA THR A 51 21.12 17.69 10.63
C THR A 51 22.06 16.55 11.00
N HIS A 52 22.20 15.56 10.11
CA HIS A 52 23.46 14.81 9.99
C HIS A 52 23.79 14.53 8.52
N ASN A 53 24.78 15.30 8.08
CA ASN A 53 25.64 15.13 6.93
C ASN A 53 26.14 13.69 6.72
N ALA A 54 25.97 13.12 5.52
CA ALA A 54 27.01 12.34 4.86
C ALA A 54 26.69 12.17 3.36
N SER A 55 27.61 12.65 2.54
CA SER A 55 27.59 12.66 1.08
C SER A 55 27.44 11.25 0.46
N SER A 56 26.53 11.10 -0.50
CA SER A 56 26.62 10.12 -1.60
C SER A 56 25.71 10.54 -2.75
N PRO A 57 26.20 10.62 -4.01
CA PRO A 57 25.36 10.92 -5.15
C PRO A 57 24.71 9.62 -5.63
N VAL A 58 23.48 9.34 -5.20
CA VAL A 58 22.67 8.31 -5.84
C VAL A 58 21.79 8.99 -6.88
N HIS A 59 22.19 8.80 -8.13
CA HIS A 59 21.46 9.16 -9.33
C HIS A 59 20.22 8.26 -9.44
N GLU A 60 19.13 8.63 -8.77
CA GLU A 60 17.86 7.93 -8.91
C GLU A 60 17.08 8.56 -10.07
N LYS A 61 17.34 8.03 -11.26
CA LYS A 61 16.50 8.28 -12.44
C LYS A 61 15.06 8.02 -12.06
N GLU A 62 14.22 9.03 -12.26
CA GLU A 62 12.77 8.93 -12.32
C GLU A 62 12.39 7.77 -13.25
N GLN A 63 12.13 6.60 -12.67
CA GLN A 63 11.58 5.48 -13.40
C GLN A 63 10.06 5.64 -13.42
N MET A 64 9.66 6.42 -14.42
CA MET A 64 8.33 6.47 -15.01
C MET A 64 7.66 5.08 -14.93
N PRO A 65 6.42 4.95 -14.41
CA PRO A 65 5.76 3.67 -14.31
C PRO A 65 5.62 3.10 -15.73
N LYS A 66 6.37 2.03 -16.00
CA LYS A 66 6.29 1.29 -17.25
C LYS A 66 4.91 0.65 -17.31
N ILE A 67 4.00 1.29 -18.04
CA ILE A 67 2.70 0.75 -18.40
C ILE A 67 3.00 -0.54 -19.19
N GLU A 68 2.85 -1.69 -18.54
CA GLU A 68 2.95 -2.98 -19.21
C GLU A 68 1.85 -3.03 -20.29
N PRO A 69 2.14 -3.54 -21.50
CA PRO A 69 1.19 -3.57 -22.60
C PRO A 69 -0.09 -4.33 -22.21
N PRO A 70 -1.26 -4.02 -22.82
CA PRO A 70 -2.52 -4.66 -22.47
C PRO A 70 -2.39 -6.17 -22.60
N LYS A 71 -2.47 -6.86 -21.46
CA LYS A 71 -2.42 -8.31 -21.37
C LYS A 71 -3.62 -8.88 -22.13
N ALA A 72 -3.41 -9.92 -22.93
CA ALA A 72 -4.47 -10.65 -23.62
C ALA A 72 -5.61 -11.00 -22.66
N PRO A 73 -6.88 -11.05 -23.11
CA PRO A 73 -8.02 -11.32 -22.24
C PRO A 73 -7.82 -12.66 -21.54
N SER A 74 -7.62 -12.61 -20.22
CA SER A 74 -7.43 -13.83 -19.43
C SER A 74 -8.76 -14.54 -19.25
N SER A 75 -8.70 -15.85 -19.04
CA SER A 75 -9.87 -16.65 -18.69
C SER A 75 -10.43 -16.34 -17.29
N THR A 76 -9.79 -15.45 -16.53
CA THR A 76 -10.10 -15.15 -15.12
C THR A 76 -10.17 -13.63 -14.87
N PRO A 77 -11.17 -12.92 -15.44
CA PRO A 77 -11.27 -11.46 -15.37
C PRO A 77 -11.42 -10.92 -13.94
N THR A 78 -12.09 -11.64 -13.05
CA THR A 78 -12.23 -11.24 -11.64
C THR A 78 -10.91 -11.35 -10.86
N LEU A 79 -10.13 -12.40 -11.14
CA LEU A 79 -8.87 -12.65 -10.42
C LEU A 79 -7.82 -11.60 -10.80
N ASP A 80 -7.80 -11.14 -12.05
CA ASP A 80 -6.87 -10.10 -12.50
C ASP A 80 -7.23 -8.71 -11.96
N HIS A 81 -8.52 -8.44 -11.75
CA HIS A 81 -8.97 -7.14 -11.24
C HIS A 81 -8.67 -6.96 -9.75
N TYR A 82 -8.71 -8.04 -8.96
CA TYR A 82 -8.59 -7.97 -7.51
C TYR A 82 -7.37 -8.70 -6.94
N GLY A 83 -6.73 -9.56 -7.72
CA GLY A 83 -5.60 -10.38 -7.33
C GLY A 83 -4.29 -9.88 -7.92
N ARG A 84 -3.20 -10.16 -7.22
CA ARG A 84 -1.83 -9.99 -7.72
C ARG A 84 -1.25 -11.38 -7.95
N ASP A 85 -0.80 -11.65 -9.17
CA ASP A 85 -0.19 -12.93 -9.52
C ASP A 85 1.28 -12.99 -9.07
N LEU A 86 1.51 -13.59 -7.91
CA LEU A 86 2.84 -13.75 -7.33
C LEU A 86 3.71 -14.75 -8.12
N THR A 87 3.12 -15.65 -8.90
CA THR A 87 3.88 -16.65 -9.69
C THR A 87 4.61 -15.98 -10.83
N LEU A 88 3.93 -15.07 -11.54
CA LEU A 88 4.55 -14.27 -12.60
C LEU A 88 5.65 -13.36 -12.07
N GLU A 89 5.48 -12.79 -10.88
CA GLU A 89 6.50 -11.95 -10.26
C GLU A 89 7.71 -12.75 -9.81
N ALA A 90 7.50 -13.96 -9.28
CA ALA A 90 8.56 -14.90 -8.96
C ALA A 90 9.36 -15.27 -10.22
N ALA A 91 8.67 -15.61 -11.31
CA ALA A 91 9.31 -15.95 -12.59
C ALA A 91 10.10 -14.77 -13.18
N LYS A 92 9.62 -13.54 -12.98
CA LYS A 92 10.34 -12.30 -13.34
C LYS A 92 11.49 -11.95 -12.37
N GLY A 93 11.69 -12.71 -11.29
CA GLY A 93 12.71 -12.45 -10.27
C GLY A 93 12.47 -11.18 -9.45
N LYS A 94 11.22 -10.68 -9.40
CA LYS A 94 10.86 -9.44 -8.69
C LYS A 94 10.52 -9.66 -7.20
N LEU A 95 10.42 -10.91 -6.75
CA LEU A 95 10.15 -11.23 -5.36
C LEU A 95 11.43 -11.20 -4.53
N ASP A 96 11.35 -10.61 -3.34
CA ASP A 96 12.44 -10.57 -2.38
C ASP A 96 12.71 -11.97 -1.80
N PRO A 97 13.98 -12.42 -1.69
CA PRO A 97 14.30 -13.69 -1.04
C PRO A 97 13.85 -13.70 0.42
N THR A 98 12.94 -14.62 0.74
CA THR A 98 12.49 -14.81 2.12
C THR A 98 13.47 -15.71 2.89
N VAL A 99 14.42 -15.10 3.60
CA VAL A 99 15.36 -15.84 4.46
C VAL A 99 14.68 -16.15 5.81
N GLN A 100 14.98 -17.33 6.41
CA GLN A 100 14.53 -17.81 7.74
C GLN A 100 13.10 -18.37 7.87
N ARG A 101 12.27 -18.33 6.82
CA ARG A 101 10.89 -18.86 6.87
C ARG A 101 10.75 -20.31 6.40
N ASP A 102 11.86 -21.07 6.37
CA ASP A 102 11.91 -22.42 5.81
C ASP A 102 10.98 -23.42 6.49
N HIS A 103 10.84 -23.35 7.82
CA HIS A 103 9.97 -24.26 8.57
C HIS A 103 8.48 -24.04 8.22
N ILE A 104 8.08 -22.79 8.00
CA ILE A 104 6.72 -22.41 7.59
C ILE A 104 6.47 -22.87 6.15
N LEU A 105 7.41 -22.58 5.24
CA LEU A 105 7.35 -23.00 3.85
C LEU A 105 7.21 -24.53 3.72
N ARG A 106 8.06 -25.29 4.43
CA ARG A 106 7.97 -26.76 4.47
C ARG A 106 6.61 -27.24 4.95
N ARG A 107 6.08 -26.64 6.03
CA ARG A 107 4.77 -27.03 6.56
C ARG A 107 3.64 -26.72 5.60
N LEU A 108 3.66 -25.55 4.95
CA LEU A 108 2.70 -25.16 3.92
C LEU A 108 2.69 -26.15 2.77
N ILE A 109 3.86 -26.53 2.25
CA ILE A 109 3.99 -27.52 1.19
C ILE A 109 3.40 -28.86 1.64
N THR A 110 3.71 -29.32 2.85
CA THR A 110 3.12 -30.56 3.37
C THR A 110 1.60 -30.49 3.48
N VAL A 111 1.03 -29.41 4.01
CA VAL A 111 -0.42 -29.28 4.19
C VAL A 111 -1.17 -29.17 2.85
N LEU A 112 -0.59 -28.46 1.88
CA LEU A 112 -1.20 -28.29 0.56
C LEU A 112 -0.98 -29.51 -0.34
N GLY A 113 0.15 -30.20 -0.19
CA GLY A 113 0.51 -31.38 -0.99
C GLY A 113 -0.11 -32.68 -0.47
N ASP A 114 -0.07 -32.91 0.85
CA ASP A 114 -0.76 -34.04 1.47
C ASP A 114 -2.19 -33.60 1.80
N GLY A 115 -3.16 -33.97 0.96
CA GLY A 115 -4.60 -33.70 1.16
C GLY A 115 -5.23 -34.35 2.40
N ARG A 116 -4.43 -34.73 3.41
CA ARG A 116 -4.91 -35.24 4.70
C ARG A 116 -5.45 -34.06 5.51
N LYS A 117 -6.77 -33.95 5.56
CA LYS A 117 -7.49 -33.03 6.48
C LYS A 117 -6.98 -33.28 7.90
N ILE A 118 -6.21 -32.34 8.44
CA ILE A 118 -5.81 -32.35 9.85
C ILE A 118 -7.04 -31.95 10.66
N ILE A 119 -7.95 -32.90 10.84
CA ILE A 119 -9.01 -32.79 11.84
C ILE A 119 -8.31 -33.09 13.17
N ARG A 120 -7.84 -32.04 13.84
CA ARG A 120 -7.51 -32.15 15.26
C ARG A 120 -8.83 -32.25 16.01
N SER A 121 -9.14 -33.45 16.48
CA SER A 121 -10.27 -33.72 17.38
C SER A 121 -9.96 -33.27 18.80
#